data_AF-A0A2P2CBQ8-F1
#
_entry.id   AF-A0A2P2CBQ8-F1
#
_cell.length_a   1.000
_cell.length_b   1.000
_cell.length_c   1.000
_cell.angle_alpha   90.00
_cell.angle_beta   90.00
_cell.angle_gamma   90.00
#
_symmetry.space_group_name_H-M   'P 1'
#
loop_
_entity.id
_entity.type
_entity.pdbx_description
1 polymer ?
#
loop_
_entity_poly.entity_id
_entity_poly.type
_entity_poly.pdbx_seq_one_letter_code
_entity_poly.pdbx_strand_id
1 'polypeptide(L)'
;MDVKLAVALLVLLLTGCSSTPPAPAPDEPGRTWLGMVPGDAIPFDGPGGELVLIYVDETYSMDHVNASALTWRLGGDDYTTDYFVADDDGTVWWYGRRGVWRAGRHGKEPRQVDIVDHRARFGDRVIILSDDSGPVELELRDGTYTR
;
A
#
# COMPACT_ATOMS: atom_id res chain seq x y z
N MET A 1 -34.05 -58.13 15.37
CA MET A 1 -34.12 -56.68 15.08
C MET A 1 -32.99 -56.35 14.14
N ASP A 2 -33.39 -56.10 12.90
CA ASP A 2 -32.61 -56.16 11.67
C ASP A 2 -31.61 -55.02 11.49
N VAL A 3 -30.43 -55.36 10.98
CA VAL A 3 -29.38 -54.45 10.46
C VAL A 3 -29.95 -53.42 9.46
N LYS A 4 -31.09 -53.73 8.82
CA LYS A 4 -31.82 -52.83 7.93
C LYS A 4 -32.30 -51.54 8.59
N LEU A 5 -32.56 -51.53 9.91
CA LEU A 5 -32.99 -50.31 10.61
C LEU A 5 -31.85 -49.32 10.86
N ALA A 6 -30.61 -49.82 11.01
CA ALA A 6 -29.44 -48.98 11.28
C ALA A 6 -28.96 -48.21 10.03
N VAL A 7 -29.20 -48.76 8.84
CA VAL A 7 -28.82 -48.11 7.56
C VAL A 7 -29.79 -46.96 7.21
N ALA A 8 -31.05 -47.05 7.63
CA ALA A 8 -32.05 -46.00 7.35
C ALA A 8 -31.79 -44.68 8.09
N LEU A 9 -31.08 -44.71 9.23
CA LEU A 9 -30.78 -43.50 10.00
C LEU A 9 -29.56 -42.72 9.45
N LEU A 10 -28.70 -43.36 8.66
CA LEU A 10 -27.46 -42.74 8.16
C LEU A 10 -27.66 -41.86 6.92
N VAL A 11 -28.80 -41.99 6.22
CA VAL A 11 -29.06 -41.29 4.94
C VAL A 11 -29.68 -39.90 5.13
N LEU A 12 -30.24 -39.59 6.31
CA LEU A 12 -30.90 -38.31 6.59
C LEU A 12 -29.94 -37.17 7.01
N LEU A 13 -28.63 -37.41 7.11
CA LEU A 13 -27.64 -36.43 7.54
C LEU A 13 -26.91 -35.70 6.40
N LEU A 14 -27.28 -35.95 5.13
CA LEU A 14 -26.59 -35.38 3.97
C LEU A 14 -27.37 -34.30 3.21
N THR A 15 -28.59 -33.92 3.66
CA THR A 15 -29.32 -32.77 3.08
C THR A 15 -29.23 -31.56 4.00
N GLY A 16 -27.99 -31.14 4.25
CA GLY A 16 -27.65 -29.91 4.94
C GLY A 16 -26.68 -29.10 4.10
N CYS A 17 -26.99 -28.89 2.81
CA CYS A 17 -26.33 -27.85 2.02
C CYS A 17 -26.78 -26.51 2.60
N SER A 18 -26.15 -26.09 3.69
CA SER A 18 -26.19 -24.70 4.13
C SER A 18 -25.64 -23.88 2.97
N SER A 19 -26.55 -23.25 2.24
CA SER A 19 -26.24 -22.17 1.31
C SER A 19 -25.70 -21.02 2.14
N THR A 20 -24.42 -21.12 2.50
CA THR A 20 -23.64 -19.99 3.02
C THR A 20 -23.75 -18.91 1.96
N PRO A 21 -24.36 -17.76 2.26
CA PRO A 21 -24.28 -16.62 1.37
C PRO A 21 -22.80 -16.38 1.07
N PRO A 22 -22.41 -16.09 -0.18
CA PRO A 22 -21.03 -15.68 -0.44
C PRO A 22 -20.69 -14.60 0.58
N ALA A 23 -19.52 -14.75 1.23
CA ALA A 23 -19.02 -13.71 2.11
C ALA A 23 -19.10 -12.38 1.34
N PRO A 24 -19.51 -11.27 1.98
CA PRO A 24 -19.48 -9.98 1.32
C PRO A 24 -18.10 -9.82 0.69
N ALA A 25 -18.08 -9.38 -0.57
CA ALA A 25 -16.82 -9.02 -1.20
C ALA A 25 -16.08 -8.07 -0.24
N PRO A 26 -14.75 -8.22 -0.06
CA PRO A 26 -14.00 -7.22 0.68
C PRO A 26 -14.37 -5.85 0.12
N ASP A 27 -14.65 -4.89 1.00
CA ASP A 27 -14.87 -3.52 0.56
C ASP A 27 -13.68 -3.14 -0.34
N GLU A 28 -13.95 -2.66 -1.55
CA GLU A 28 -12.87 -2.19 -2.41
C GLU A 28 -12.11 -1.13 -1.62
N PRO A 29 -10.77 -1.27 -1.47
CA PRO A 29 -10.01 -0.29 -0.74
C PRO A 29 -10.27 1.07 -1.39
N GLY A 30 -10.88 1.98 -0.64
CA GLY A 30 -11.10 3.34 -1.11
C GLY A 30 -9.78 3.93 -1.58
N ARG A 31 -9.81 4.76 -2.62
CA ARG A 31 -8.60 5.44 -3.10
C ARG A 31 -7.94 6.14 -1.91
N THR A 32 -6.66 5.86 -1.69
CA THR A 32 -5.89 6.50 -0.62
C THR A 32 -5.70 7.99 -0.91
N TRP A 33 -5.13 8.74 0.04
CA TRP A 33 -4.75 10.15 -0.17
C TRP A 33 -3.83 10.35 -1.41
N LEU A 34 -3.12 9.29 -1.82
CA LEU A 34 -2.26 9.26 -2.99
C LEU A 34 -3.03 9.05 -4.30
N GLY A 35 -4.33 8.76 -4.24
CA GLY A 35 -5.13 8.35 -5.40
C GLY A 35 -4.81 6.95 -5.91
N MET A 36 -4.01 6.18 -5.17
CA MET A 36 -3.60 4.81 -5.48
C MET A 36 -4.25 3.83 -4.50
N VAL A 37 -4.36 2.56 -4.90
CA VAL A 37 -4.68 1.44 -4.01
C VAL A 37 -3.46 0.52 -3.84
N PRO A 38 -3.36 -0.27 -2.76
CA PRO A 38 -2.30 -1.27 -2.61
C PRO A 38 -2.24 -2.20 -3.82
N GLY A 39 -1.03 -2.42 -4.35
CA GLY A 39 -0.77 -3.17 -5.57
C GLY A 39 -0.60 -2.28 -6.82
N ASP A 40 -1.03 -1.02 -6.79
CA ASP A 40 -0.88 -0.12 -7.94
C ASP A 40 0.59 0.18 -8.24
N ALA A 41 0.91 0.23 -9.52
CA ALA A 41 2.22 0.61 -10.06
C ALA A 41 2.04 1.61 -11.18
N ILE A 42 2.65 2.79 -11.05
CA ILE A 42 2.53 3.89 -12.02
C ILE A 42 3.93 4.21 -12.57
N PRO A 43 4.16 4.08 -13.89
CA PRO A 43 5.42 4.45 -14.52
C PRO A 43 5.50 5.96 -14.81
N PHE A 44 6.72 6.48 -14.77
CA PHE A 44 7.09 7.86 -15.10
C PHE A 44 8.38 7.86 -15.90
N ASP A 45 8.44 8.69 -16.94
CA ASP A 45 9.64 8.86 -17.76
C ASP A 45 10.48 10.04 -17.25
N GLY A 46 11.80 9.87 -17.24
CA GLY A 46 12.72 10.92 -16.79
C GLY A 46 14.18 10.67 -17.17
N PRO A 47 15.11 11.50 -16.66
CA PRO A 47 16.50 11.51 -17.09
C PRO A 47 17.26 10.21 -16.77
N GLY A 48 16.84 9.46 -15.75
CA GLY A 48 17.40 8.15 -15.40
C GLY A 48 16.72 6.95 -16.07
N GLY A 49 15.79 7.17 -17.00
CA GLY A 49 14.93 6.13 -17.59
C GLY A 49 13.57 6.05 -16.92
N GLU A 50 12.87 4.92 -17.08
CA GLU A 50 11.57 4.68 -16.45
C GLU A 50 11.72 4.56 -14.92
N LEU A 51 10.94 5.34 -14.18
CA LEU A 51 10.75 5.22 -12.74
C LEU A 51 9.33 4.76 -12.46
N VAL A 52 9.16 3.63 -11.78
CA VAL A 52 7.86 3.11 -11.36
C VAL A 52 7.66 3.38 -9.87
N LEU A 53 6.57 4.09 -9.54
CA LEU A 53 6.09 4.25 -8.17
C LEU A 53 5.06 3.15 -7.87
N ILE A 54 5.29 2.38 -6.82
CA ILE A 54 4.49 1.21 -6.46
C ILE A 54 3.93 1.40 -5.05
N TYR A 55 2.61 1.36 -4.88
CA TYR A 55 2.00 1.19 -3.57
C TYR A 55 2.04 -0.30 -3.26
N VAL A 56 2.89 -0.70 -2.31
CA VAL A 56 3.08 -2.11 -1.97
C VAL A 56 1.86 -2.66 -1.24
N ASP A 57 1.35 -3.81 -1.68
CA ASP A 57 0.30 -4.57 -1.00
C ASP A 57 0.88 -5.43 0.13
N GLU A 58 1.58 -4.78 1.06
CA GLU A 58 2.14 -5.40 2.25
C GLU A 58 2.21 -4.37 3.39
N THR A 59 2.07 -4.85 4.62
CA THR A 59 2.28 -4.04 5.82
C THR A 59 3.59 -4.41 6.49
N TYR A 60 4.33 -3.40 6.92
CA TYR A 60 5.64 -3.56 7.54
C TYR A 60 5.60 -3.15 9.00
N SER A 61 6.04 -4.03 9.90
CA SER A 61 6.15 -3.69 11.32
C SER A 61 7.40 -2.83 11.56
N MET A 62 7.21 -1.66 12.13
CA MET A 62 8.21 -0.63 12.40
C MET A 62 7.97 -0.10 13.82
N ASP A 63 8.82 -0.48 14.79
CA ASP A 63 8.69 -0.05 16.20
C ASP A 63 7.25 -0.16 16.75
N HIS A 64 6.65 -1.34 16.62
CA HIS A 64 5.27 -1.65 17.03
C HIS A 64 4.15 -0.93 16.26
N VAL A 65 4.49 -0.20 15.18
CA VAL A 65 3.53 0.40 14.24
C VAL A 65 3.53 -0.41 12.93
N ASN A 66 2.35 -0.61 12.34
CA ASN A 66 2.24 -1.22 11.01
C ASN A 66 2.19 -0.10 9.96
N ALA A 67 3.20 -0.04 9.10
CA ALA A 67 3.35 0.97 8.06
C ALA A 67 3.01 0.40 6.68
N SER A 68 2.39 1.22 5.83
CA SER A 68 2.35 1.03 4.39
C SER A 68 3.70 1.38 3.74
N ALA A 69 3.89 0.98 2.48
CA ALA A 69 5.13 1.19 1.76
C ALA A 69 4.94 1.69 0.33
N LEU A 70 5.78 2.64 -0.07
CA LEU A 70 5.96 3.09 -1.46
C LEU A 70 7.32 2.64 -1.96
N THR A 71 7.34 1.74 -2.95
CA THR A 71 8.57 1.33 -3.62
C THR A 71 8.77 2.17 -4.88
N TRP A 72 10.01 2.59 -5.06
CA TRP A 72 10.48 3.33 -6.22
C TRP A 72 11.40 2.39 -6.97
N ARG A 73 11.08 2.08 -8.22
CA ARG A 73 11.86 1.18 -9.07
C ARG A 73 12.38 1.95 -10.26
N LEU A 74 13.70 2.09 -10.40
CA LEU A 74 14.30 2.84 -11.51
C LEU A 74 14.89 1.83 -12.49
N GLY A 75 14.32 1.75 -13.69
CA GLY A 75 14.60 0.67 -14.64
C GLY A 75 14.18 -0.70 -14.09
N GLY A 76 15.03 -1.71 -14.29
CA GLY A 76 14.79 -3.09 -13.84
C GLY A 76 15.10 -3.35 -12.36
N ASP A 77 15.67 -2.37 -11.65
CA ASP A 77 16.16 -2.53 -10.27
C ASP A 77 15.32 -1.73 -9.26
N ASP A 78 15.13 -2.32 -8.07
CA ASP A 78 14.54 -1.63 -6.93
C ASP A 78 15.44 -0.47 -6.49
N TYR A 79 14.96 0.76 -6.69
CA TYR A 79 15.70 1.95 -6.28
C TYR A 79 15.66 2.11 -4.75
N THR A 80 14.48 2.02 -4.12
CA THR A 80 14.30 1.93 -2.65
C THR A 80 12.82 1.81 -2.26
N THR A 81 12.52 1.76 -0.96
CA THR A 81 11.15 1.76 -0.39
C THR A 81 11.03 2.78 0.74
N ASP A 82 10.02 3.64 0.72
CA ASP A 82 9.66 4.57 1.79
C ASP A 82 8.46 4.02 2.59
N TYR A 83 8.52 4.11 3.92
CA TYR A 83 7.50 3.63 4.85
C TYR A 83 6.69 4.79 5.43
N PHE A 84 5.37 4.63 5.50
CA PHE A 84 4.47 5.66 5.99
C PHE A 84 3.22 5.10 6.66
N VAL A 85 2.57 5.93 7.46
CA VAL A 85 1.27 5.69 8.07
C VAL A 85 0.35 6.84 7.71
N ALA A 86 -0.93 6.57 7.52
CA ALA A 86 -1.96 7.60 7.40
C ALA A 86 -2.95 7.42 8.56
N ASP A 87 -3.21 8.50 9.28
CA ASP A 87 -4.19 8.55 10.35
C ASP A 87 -5.61 8.78 9.78
N ASP A 88 -6.64 8.50 10.57
CA ASP A 88 -8.05 8.65 10.17
C ASP A 88 -8.43 10.09 9.79
N ASP A 89 -7.69 11.09 10.30
CA ASP A 89 -7.89 12.51 9.96
C ASP A 89 -7.21 12.93 8.66
N GLY A 90 -6.55 11.99 7.96
CA GLY A 90 -5.81 12.23 6.73
C GLY A 90 -4.36 12.68 6.94
N THR A 91 -3.89 12.79 8.18
CA THR A 91 -2.48 13.10 8.47
C THR A 91 -1.59 11.95 8.03
N VAL A 92 -0.56 12.25 7.24
CA VAL A 92 0.40 11.26 6.75
C VAL A 92 1.72 11.43 7.50
N TRP A 93 2.27 10.32 8.00
CA TRP A 93 3.54 10.27 8.71
C TRP A 93 4.55 9.43 7.94
N TRP A 94 5.72 9.99 7.65
CA TRP A 94 6.84 9.25 7.07
C TRP A 94 7.77 8.71 8.14
N TYR A 95 7.92 7.39 8.15
CA TYR A 95 8.72 6.63 9.12
C TYR A 95 10.15 6.39 8.65
N GLY A 96 10.42 6.52 7.35
CA GLY A 96 11.77 6.46 6.79
C GLY A 96 11.86 5.60 5.54
N ARG A 97 13.08 5.20 5.20
CA ARG A 97 13.41 4.54 3.94
C ARG A 97 14.25 3.28 4.17
N ARG A 98 13.94 2.21 3.42
CA ARG A 98 14.64 0.93 3.41
C ARG A 98 16.14 1.13 3.17
N GLY A 99 16.96 0.50 4.00
CA GLY A 99 18.43 0.58 3.94
C GLY A 99 19.01 1.95 4.32
N VAL A 100 18.18 2.97 4.46
CA VAL A 100 18.60 4.32 4.84
C VAL A 100 18.33 4.59 6.31
N TRP A 101 17.40 3.88 6.96
CA TRP A 101 17.03 3.98 8.39
C TRP A 101 17.72 5.16 9.10
N ARG A 102 17.22 6.37 8.82
CA ARG A 102 17.56 7.59 9.55
C ARG A 102 16.31 8.05 10.30
N ALA A 103 15.71 7.14 11.08
CA ALA A 103 15.05 7.55 12.32
C ALA A 103 16.12 8.20 13.19
N GLY A 104 16.34 9.50 12.94
CA GLY A 104 17.43 10.28 13.48
C GLY A 104 18.80 10.04 12.90
N ARG A 105 19.30 11.08 12.23
CA ARG A 105 20.55 11.63 12.76
C ARG A 105 20.21 12.08 14.21
N HIS A 106 20.46 11.22 15.21
CA HIS A 106 20.17 11.39 16.65
C HIS A 106 18.75 11.09 17.19
N GLY A 107 18.08 10.01 16.79
CA GLY A 107 16.75 9.63 17.32
C GLY A 107 15.58 10.55 16.91
N LYS A 108 15.43 10.86 15.62
CA LYS A 108 14.28 11.60 15.11
C LYS A 108 13.12 10.65 14.87
N GLU A 109 11.99 11.02 15.47
CA GLU A 109 10.66 10.43 15.38
C GLU A 109 10.09 10.47 13.95
N PRO A 110 9.01 9.72 13.67
CA PRO A 110 8.22 9.89 12.45
C PRO A 110 7.95 11.38 12.20
N ARG A 111 8.04 11.79 10.93
CA ARG A 111 7.74 13.18 10.55
C ARG A 111 6.44 13.24 9.79
N GLN A 112 5.63 14.25 10.08
CA GLN A 112 4.47 14.54 9.27
C GLN A 112 4.93 14.86 7.83
N VAL A 113 4.18 14.35 6.86
CA VAL A 113 4.30 14.67 5.46
C VAL A 113 3.38 15.85 5.20
N ASP A 114 3.97 17.02 5.01
CA ASP A 114 3.23 18.20 4.57
C ASP A 114 2.77 17.97 3.13
N ILE A 115 1.45 17.98 2.92
CA ILE A 115 0.81 17.96 1.61
C ILE A 115 0.29 19.36 1.35
N VAL A 116 1.07 20.17 0.63
CA VAL A 116 0.77 21.58 0.34
C VAL A 116 0.87 21.79 -1.16
N ASP A 117 -0.12 22.47 -1.76
CA ASP A 117 -0.21 22.70 -3.20
C ASP A 117 -0.05 21.40 -4.02
N HIS A 118 -0.67 20.32 -3.55
CA HIS A 118 -0.60 18.97 -4.13
C HIS A 118 0.79 18.32 -4.11
N ARG A 119 1.72 18.81 -3.28
CA ARG A 119 3.08 18.28 -3.18
C ARG A 119 3.27 17.55 -1.86
N ALA A 120 3.63 16.27 -1.90
CA ALA A 120 3.91 15.45 -0.74
C ALA A 120 5.41 15.09 -0.66
N ARG A 121 6.09 15.44 0.44
CA ARG A 121 7.56 15.27 0.57
C ARG A 121 7.98 14.03 1.37
N PHE A 122 8.65 13.09 0.70
CA PHE A 122 9.23 11.86 1.24
C PHE A 122 10.76 11.93 1.28
N GLY A 123 11.28 12.47 2.38
CA GLY A 123 12.70 12.70 2.61
C GLY A 123 13.22 13.77 1.66
N ASP A 124 14.02 13.32 0.70
CA ASP A 124 14.59 14.13 -0.38
C ASP A 124 13.80 14.03 -1.70
N ARG A 125 12.61 13.41 -1.69
CA ARG A 125 11.75 13.25 -2.87
C ARG A 125 10.43 13.95 -2.71
N VAL A 126 9.82 14.31 -3.82
CA VAL A 126 8.48 14.92 -3.84
C VAL A 126 7.61 14.14 -4.81
N ILE A 127 6.38 13.86 -4.38
CA ILE A 127 5.30 13.37 -5.22
C ILE A 127 4.36 14.55 -5.46
N ILE A 128 4.11 14.87 -6.72
CA ILE A 128 3.14 15.89 -7.12
C ILE A 128 1.86 15.16 -7.55
N LEU A 129 0.75 15.57 -6.96
CA LEU A 129 -0.56 14.96 -7.13
C LEU A 129 -1.42 15.81 -8.07
N SER A 130 -2.33 15.16 -8.76
CA SER A 130 -3.50 15.76 -9.38
C SER A 130 -4.72 15.44 -8.52
N ASP A 131 -5.63 16.40 -8.43
CA ASP A 131 -6.90 16.26 -7.69
C ASP A 131 -7.70 15.01 -8.10
N ASP A 132 -7.63 14.62 -9.37
CA ASP A 132 -8.51 13.59 -9.92
C ASP A 132 -7.82 12.24 -10.19
N SER A 133 -6.49 12.23 -10.24
CA SER A 133 -5.75 11.17 -10.93
C SER A 133 -4.46 10.72 -10.24
N GLY A 134 -4.28 11.07 -8.97
CA GLY A 134 -3.14 10.61 -8.18
C GLY A 134 -1.81 11.23 -8.64
N PRO A 135 -0.69 10.50 -8.57
CA PRO A 135 0.64 11.06 -8.84
C PRO A 135 0.80 11.39 -10.33
N VAL A 136 1.29 12.59 -10.62
CA VAL A 136 1.51 13.10 -12.00
C VAL A 136 2.97 13.40 -12.30
N GLU A 137 3.75 13.69 -11.27
CA GLU A 137 5.16 14.01 -11.39
C GLU A 137 5.89 13.59 -10.11
N LEU A 138 7.13 13.12 -10.28
CA LEU A 138 8.03 12.74 -9.21
C LEU A 138 9.31 13.55 -9.31
N GLU A 139 9.68 14.24 -8.24
CA GLU A 139 10.96 14.95 -8.16
C GLU A 139 11.95 14.15 -7.31
N LEU A 140 13.04 13.75 -7.95
CA LEU A 140 14.20 13.10 -7.33
C LEU A 140 15.41 14.04 -7.41
N ARG A 141 16.53 13.63 -6.80
CA ARG A 141 17.78 14.42 -6.82
C ARG A 141 18.42 14.51 -8.20
N ASP A 142 18.21 13.51 -9.04
CA ASP A 142 18.75 13.38 -10.40
C ASP A 142 17.85 14.02 -11.46
N GLY A 143 16.59 14.32 -11.10
CA GLY A 143 15.71 15.16 -11.91
C GLY A 143 14.24 14.89 -11.67
N THR A 144 13.45 15.36 -12.62
CA THR A 144 11.98 15.26 -12.61
C THR A 144 11.55 14.14 -13.56
N TYR A 145 10.57 13.36 -13.11
CA TYR A 145 9.95 12.27 -13.84
C TYR A 145 8.46 12.55 -14.00
N THR A 146 7.93 12.41 -15.22
CA THR A 146 6.55 12.77 -15.56
C THR A 146 5.87 11.62 -16.30
N ARG A 147 4.54 11.57 -16.20
CA ARG A 147 3.71 10.64 -16.99
C ARG A 147 3.14 11.30 -18.25
#